data_AF-A0AAR2K4T1-F1
#
_entry.id   AF-A0AAR2K4T1-F1
#
_cell.length_a   1.000
_cell.length_b   1.000
_cell.length_c   1.000
_cell.angle_alpha   90.00
_cell.angle_beta   90.00
_cell.angle_gamma   90.00
#
_symmetry.space_group_name_H-M   'P 1'
#
loop_
_entity.id
_entity.type
_entity.pdbx_description
1 polymer ?
#
loop_
_entity_poly.entity_id
_entity_poly.type
_entity_poly.pdbx_seq_one_letter_code
_entity_poly.pdbx_strand_id
1 'polypeptide(L)'
;MVEWTEFERATIQDIFSKMDYESVGHNALTRCLVVYPWTQRYFGNFGNLYNAAAIMGNPLVAAHGTVVLHGLDKAVKNMDNIKATYAELSVLHSEKLHVDPDNFRLLADCLTIVVAARLGSGFTPDVQAAFQKFLAVVISALTKQYH
;
A
#
# COMPACT_ATOMS: atom_id res chain seq x y z
N MET A 1 17.29 -8.20 11.57
CA MET A 1 15.83 -8.26 11.76
C MET A 1 15.37 -6.83 12.01
N VAL A 2 14.18 -6.43 11.57
CA VAL A 2 13.69 -5.08 11.93
C VAL A 2 13.12 -5.17 13.33
N GLU A 3 13.60 -4.32 14.24
CA GLU A 3 13.08 -4.21 15.59
C GLU A 3 11.93 -3.20 15.63
N TRP A 4 10.86 -3.54 16.36
CA TRP A 4 9.70 -2.67 16.54
C TRP A 4 9.53 -2.30 18.00
N THR A 5 9.43 -1.01 18.29
CA THR A 5 9.08 -0.53 19.64
C THR A 5 7.61 -0.81 19.94
N GLU A 6 7.25 -0.79 21.23
CA GLU A 6 5.84 -0.90 21.65
C GLU A 6 4.98 0.22 21.05
N PHE A 7 5.52 1.44 21.00
CA PHE A 7 4.86 2.58 20.37
C PHE A 7 4.56 2.34 18.89
N GLU A 8 5.54 1.86 18.12
CA GLU A 8 5.35 1.59 16.70
C GLU A 8 4.29 0.51 16.47
N ARG A 9 4.33 -0.59 17.24
CA ARG A 9 3.34 -1.67 17.14
C ARG A 9 1.93 -1.17 17.44
N ALA A 10 1.77 -0.46 18.55
CA ALA A 10 0.48 0.10 18.95
C ALA A 10 -0.04 1.10 17.92
N THR A 11 0.84 1.96 17.38
CA THR A 11 0.46 2.95 16.36
C THR A 11 -0.02 2.29 15.07
N ILE A 12 0.70 1.28 14.56
CA ILE A 12 0.28 0.56 13.35
C ILE A 12 -1.04 -0.16 13.60
N GLN A 13 -1.18 -0.88 14.72
CA GLN A 13 -2.42 -1.56 15.06
C GLN A 13 -3.60 -0.57 15.16
N ASP A 14 -3.41 0.58 15.81
CA ASP A 14 -4.44 1.61 15.97
C ASP A 14 -4.89 2.16 14.61
N ILE A 15 -3.94 2.54 13.74
CA ILE A 15 -4.22 3.03 12.38
C ILE A 15 -5.08 2.02 11.61
N PHE A 16 -4.67 0.75 11.55
CA PHE A 16 -5.38 -0.28 10.79
C PHE A 16 -6.73 -0.65 11.42
N SER A 17 -6.86 -0.60 12.76
CA SER A 17 -8.13 -0.89 13.45
C SER A 17 -9.25 0.12 13.17
N LYS A 18 -8.88 1.35 12.79
CA LYS A 18 -9.82 2.46 12.49
C LYS A 18 -9.94 2.74 11.00
N MET A 19 -9.17 2.05 10.17
CA MET A 19 -9.11 2.29 8.74
C MET A 19 -10.40 1.81 8.07
N ASP A 20 -10.97 2.65 7.21
CA ASP A 20 -12.01 2.26 6.27
C ASP A 20 -11.32 1.76 5.00
N TYR A 21 -11.25 0.44 4.82
CA TYR A 21 -10.43 -0.19 3.78
C TYR A 21 -10.97 0.11 2.38
N GLU A 22 -12.28 0.19 2.22
CA GLU A 22 -12.88 0.49 0.92
C GLU A 22 -12.52 1.92 0.50
N SER A 23 -12.74 2.88 1.39
CA SER A 23 -12.44 4.28 1.10
C SER A 23 -10.94 4.54 0.96
N VAL A 24 -10.11 4.08 1.90
CA VAL A 24 -8.66 4.35 1.90
C VAL A 24 -7.98 3.62 0.75
N GLY A 25 -8.34 2.36 0.51
CA GLY A 25 -7.77 1.53 -0.55
C GLY A 25 -8.09 2.10 -1.93
N HIS A 26 -9.36 2.44 -2.17
CA HIS A 26 -9.78 3.10 -3.40
C HIS A 26 -9.01 4.41 -3.62
N ASN A 27 -8.98 5.29 -2.62
CA ASN A 27 -8.33 6.59 -2.73
C ASN A 27 -6.81 6.49 -2.96
N ALA A 28 -6.14 5.53 -2.33
CA ALA A 28 -4.71 5.31 -2.48
C ALA A 28 -4.36 4.80 -3.90
N LEU A 29 -5.09 3.79 -4.40
CA LEU A 29 -4.85 3.27 -5.74
C LEU A 29 -5.25 4.26 -6.84
N THR A 30 -6.39 4.93 -6.70
CA THR A 30 -6.81 6.02 -7.61
C THR A 30 -5.75 7.11 -7.68
N ARG A 31 -5.24 7.56 -6.53
CA ARG A 31 -4.16 8.57 -6.48
C ARG A 31 -2.91 8.07 -7.21
N CYS A 32 -2.50 6.83 -7.00
CA CYS A 32 -1.33 6.26 -7.67
C CYS A 32 -1.50 6.24 -9.19
N LEU A 33 -2.64 5.76 -9.68
CA LEU A 33 -2.94 5.68 -11.11
C LEU A 33 -3.06 7.06 -11.79
N VAL A 34 -3.48 8.08 -11.04
CA VAL A 34 -3.59 9.46 -11.55
C VAL A 34 -2.23 10.19 -11.52
N VAL A 35 -1.51 10.12 -10.40
CA VAL A 35 -0.25 10.86 -10.19
C VAL A 35 0.92 10.19 -10.93
N TYR A 36 0.90 8.86 -11.04
CA TYR A 36 1.93 8.06 -11.68
C TYR A 36 1.32 7.25 -12.83
N PRO A 37 0.93 7.90 -13.94
CA PRO A 37 0.09 7.29 -14.98
C PRO A 37 0.71 6.07 -15.66
N TRP A 38 2.03 5.91 -15.64
CA TRP A 38 2.68 4.70 -16.16
C TRP A 38 2.28 3.43 -15.40
N THR A 39 1.83 3.55 -14.14
CA THR A 39 1.34 2.41 -13.34
C THR A 39 0.04 1.83 -13.90
N GLN A 40 -0.72 2.57 -14.71
CA GLN A 40 -1.94 2.09 -15.37
C GLN A 40 -1.68 0.88 -16.30
N ARG A 41 -0.44 0.71 -16.79
CA ARG A 41 -0.06 -0.41 -17.66
C ARG A 41 -0.34 -1.79 -17.05
N TYR A 42 -0.33 -1.89 -15.72
CA TYR A 42 -0.58 -3.14 -14.98
C TYR A 42 -2.07 -3.48 -14.86
N PHE A 43 -2.95 -2.54 -15.20
CA PHE A 43 -4.39 -2.63 -14.98
C PHE A 43 -5.18 -2.55 -16.28
N GLY A 44 -4.61 -3.02 -17.40
CA GLY A 44 -5.27 -2.98 -18.72
C GLY A 44 -6.63 -3.69 -18.76
N ASN A 45 -6.85 -4.68 -17.89
CA ASN A 45 -8.12 -5.41 -17.77
C ASN A 45 -9.17 -4.67 -16.91
N PHE A 46 -8.86 -3.49 -16.36
CA PHE A 46 -9.80 -2.75 -15.52
C PHE A 46 -10.74 -1.84 -16.33
N GLY A 47 -10.67 -1.87 -17.66
CA GLY A 47 -11.52 -1.05 -18.52
C GLY A 47 -11.01 0.37 -18.65
N ASN A 48 -11.93 1.36 -18.61
CA ASN A 48 -11.58 2.75 -18.88
C ASN A 48 -10.78 3.38 -17.73
N LEU A 49 -9.52 3.74 -18.01
CA LEU A 49 -8.61 4.47 -17.12
C LEU A 49 -8.06 5.77 -17.77
N TYR A 50 -8.72 6.28 -18.81
CA TYR A 50 -8.20 7.35 -19.66
C TYR A 50 -7.99 8.69 -18.94
N ASN A 51 -8.83 9.02 -17.96
CA ASN A 51 -8.75 10.27 -17.21
C ASN A 51 -9.09 10.07 -15.73
N ALA A 52 -8.80 11.08 -14.90
CA ALA A 52 -8.97 10.99 -13.46
C ALA A 52 -10.41 10.64 -13.02
N ALA A 53 -11.43 11.18 -13.69
CA ALA A 53 -12.83 10.89 -13.38
C ALA A 53 -13.18 9.42 -13.71
N ALA A 54 -12.69 8.90 -14.83
CA ALA A 54 -12.86 7.49 -15.19
C ALA A 54 -12.16 6.55 -14.20
N ILE A 55 -10.93 6.87 -13.78
CA ILE A 55 -10.18 6.09 -12.77
C ILE A 55 -10.91 6.12 -11.42
N MET A 56 -11.31 7.30 -10.95
CA MET A 56 -12.00 7.48 -9.67
C MET A 56 -13.39 6.80 -9.66
N GLY A 57 -14.09 6.80 -10.79
CA GLY A 57 -15.37 6.11 -10.92
C GLY A 57 -15.27 4.60 -11.18
N ASN A 58 -14.06 4.04 -11.27
CA ASN A 58 -13.87 2.66 -11.71
C ASN A 58 -14.08 1.65 -10.55
N PRO A 59 -15.09 0.75 -10.63
CA PRO A 59 -15.38 -0.20 -9.55
C PRO A 59 -14.26 -1.24 -9.36
N LEU A 60 -13.51 -1.58 -10.41
CA LEU A 60 -12.39 -2.53 -10.31
C LEU A 60 -11.18 -1.89 -9.63
N VAL A 61 -10.96 -0.58 -9.81
CA VAL A 61 -9.96 0.17 -9.04
C VAL A 61 -10.35 0.20 -7.55
N ALA A 62 -11.62 0.47 -7.23
CA ALA A 62 -12.10 0.41 -5.84
C ALA A 62 -11.91 -0.96 -5.20
N ALA A 63 -12.35 -2.02 -5.88
CA ALA A 63 -12.22 -3.39 -5.41
C ALA A 63 -10.75 -3.77 -5.20
N HIS A 64 -9.87 -3.48 -6.15
CA HIS A 64 -8.46 -3.83 -6.04
C HIS A 64 -7.72 -3.03 -4.97
N GLY A 65 -8.06 -1.74 -4.80
CA GLY A 65 -7.52 -0.93 -3.69
C GLY A 65 -7.80 -1.56 -2.32
N THR A 66 -9.00 -2.14 -2.15
CA THR A 66 -9.38 -2.88 -0.93
C THR A 66 -8.53 -4.14 -0.76
N VAL A 67 -8.30 -4.89 -1.85
CA VAL A 67 -7.42 -6.08 -1.86
C VAL A 67 -6.00 -5.72 -1.43
N VAL A 68 -5.45 -4.59 -1.88
CA VAL A 68 -4.12 -4.11 -1.47
C VAL A 68 -4.05 -3.89 0.04
N LEU A 69 -5.04 -3.22 0.63
CA LEU A 69 -5.05 -2.98 2.08
C LEU A 69 -5.22 -4.27 2.89
N HIS A 70 -6.04 -5.21 2.44
CA HIS A 70 -6.08 -6.54 3.08
C HIS A 70 -4.77 -7.32 2.90
N GLY A 71 -4.01 -7.04 1.84
CA GLY A 71 -2.63 -7.49 1.73
C GLY A 71 -1.79 -7.03 2.93
N LEU A 72 -1.89 -5.74 3.29
CA LEU A 72 -1.18 -5.13 4.42
C LEU A 72 -1.56 -5.72 5.78
N ASP A 73 -2.79 -6.21 5.98
CA ASP A 73 -3.19 -6.90 7.21
C ASP A 73 -2.26 -8.06 7.58
N LYS A 74 -1.72 -8.75 6.56
CA LYS A 74 -0.76 -9.83 6.77
C LYS A 74 0.51 -9.32 7.44
N ALA A 75 0.99 -8.13 7.07
CA ALA A 75 2.15 -7.50 7.71
C ALA A 75 1.83 -7.04 9.13
N VAL A 76 0.66 -6.42 9.35
CA VAL A 76 0.23 -5.96 10.69
C VAL A 76 0.16 -7.12 11.67
N LYS A 77 -0.35 -8.28 11.25
CA LYS A 77 -0.44 -9.49 12.07
C LYS A 77 0.89 -10.21 12.28
N ASN A 78 1.90 -9.92 11.45
CA ASN A 78 3.19 -10.63 11.44
C ASN A 78 4.37 -9.66 11.36
N MET A 79 4.35 -8.58 12.16
CA MET A 79 5.35 -7.49 12.06
C MET A 79 6.81 -7.96 12.15
N ASP A 80 7.07 -9.02 12.93
CA ASP A 80 8.41 -9.60 13.09
C ASP A 80 8.83 -10.53 11.96
N ASN A 81 7.90 -10.92 11.08
CA ASN A 81 8.12 -11.91 10.03
C ASN A 81 7.63 -11.47 8.63
N ILE A 82 7.49 -10.15 8.41
CA ILE A 82 6.97 -9.57 7.15
C ILE A 82 7.68 -10.16 5.93
N LYS A 83 9.01 -10.33 5.99
CA LYS A 83 9.79 -10.88 4.87
C LYS A 83 9.27 -12.25 4.39
N ALA A 84 9.04 -13.19 5.32
CA ALA A 84 8.53 -14.51 4.95
C ALA A 84 7.06 -14.45 4.53
N THR A 85 6.26 -13.62 5.23
CA THR A 85 4.83 -13.43 4.94
C THR A 85 4.55 -12.98 3.50
N TYR A 86 5.46 -12.20 2.90
CA TYR A 86 5.29 -11.65 1.55
C TYR A 86 6.07 -12.39 0.46
N ALA A 87 6.73 -13.52 0.76
CA ALA A 87 7.57 -14.22 -0.20
C ALA A 87 6.81 -14.58 -1.50
N GLU A 88 5.63 -15.19 -1.39
CA GLU A 88 4.79 -15.53 -2.55
C GLU A 88 4.30 -14.29 -3.30
N LEU A 89 3.98 -13.21 -2.57
CA LEU A 89 3.51 -11.98 -3.18
C LEU A 89 4.64 -11.25 -3.94
N SER A 90 5.87 -11.35 -3.46
CA SER A 90 7.07 -10.87 -4.14
C SER A 90 7.29 -11.63 -5.46
N VAL A 91 7.19 -12.96 -5.46
CA VAL A 91 7.26 -13.79 -6.69
C VAL A 91 6.16 -13.38 -7.67
N LEU A 92 4.91 -13.23 -7.20
CA LEU A 92 3.81 -12.81 -8.07
C LEU A 92 4.11 -11.47 -8.77
N HIS A 93 4.51 -10.44 -8.01
CA HIS A 93 4.74 -9.12 -8.58
C HIS A 93 5.99 -9.05 -9.47
N SER A 94 7.04 -9.79 -9.13
CA SER A 94 8.29 -9.86 -9.90
C SER A 94 8.13 -10.69 -11.17
N GLU A 95 7.81 -11.99 -11.03
CA GLU A 95 7.95 -12.98 -12.09
C GLU A 95 6.72 -13.12 -12.98
N LYS A 96 5.54 -12.73 -12.49
CA LYS A 96 4.29 -12.85 -13.27
C LYS A 96 3.74 -11.50 -13.72
N LEU A 97 3.72 -10.51 -12.83
CA LEU A 97 3.16 -9.20 -13.14
C LEU A 97 4.21 -8.23 -13.70
N HIS A 98 5.51 -8.54 -13.52
CA HIS A 98 6.63 -7.69 -13.95
C HIS A 98 6.47 -6.23 -13.50
N VAL A 99 6.01 -6.05 -12.26
CA VAL A 99 5.82 -4.73 -11.65
C VAL A 99 7.20 -4.18 -11.31
N ASP A 100 7.61 -3.05 -11.87
CA ASP A 100 8.90 -2.44 -11.51
C ASP A 100 8.90 -2.12 -10.00
N PRO A 101 9.94 -2.54 -9.25
CA PRO A 101 9.95 -2.48 -7.79
C PRO A 101 9.85 -1.05 -7.24
N ASP A 102 10.25 -0.03 -8.01
CA ASP A 102 10.13 1.37 -7.58
C ASP A 102 8.66 1.79 -7.41
N ASN A 103 7.72 1.15 -8.12
CA ASN A 103 6.29 1.48 -8.02
C ASN A 103 5.68 1.13 -6.65
N PHE A 104 6.28 0.21 -5.88
CA PHE A 104 5.80 -0.08 -4.53
C PHE A 104 5.94 1.13 -3.61
N ARG A 105 7.04 1.88 -3.75
CA ARG A 105 7.26 3.13 -3.02
C ARG A 105 6.23 4.18 -3.40
N LEU A 106 5.92 4.31 -4.69
CA LEU A 106 4.92 5.27 -5.18
C LEU A 106 3.53 5.02 -4.57
N LEU A 107 3.10 3.77 -4.51
CA LEU A 107 1.83 3.39 -3.88
C LEU A 107 1.86 3.62 -2.36
N ALA A 108 2.97 3.30 -1.70
CA ALA A 108 3.15 3.56 -0.27
C ALA A 108 3.09 5.05 0.10
N ASP A 109 3.69 5.91 -0.74
CA ASP A 109 3.63 7.37 -0.56
C ASP A 109 2.19 7.88 -0.77
N CYS A 110 1.47 7.35 -1.77
CA CYS A 110 0.05 7.66 -1.97
C CYS A 110 -0.80 7.24 -0.77
N LEU A 111 -0.58 6.04 -0.23
CA LEU A 111 -1.28 5.55 0.96
C LEU A 111 -0.99 6.43 2.18
N THR A 112 0.28 6.80 2.39
CA THR A 112 0.70 7.72 3.46
C THR A 112 -0.08 9.03 3.40
N ILE A 113 -0.21 9.62 2.20
CA ILE A 113 -0.97 10.88 2.00
C ILE A 113 -2.46 10.68 2.33
N VAL A 114 -3.06 9.56 1.93
CA VAL A 114 -4.49 9.30 2.20
C VAL A 114 -4.75 9.09 3.69
N VAL A 115 -3.88 8.33 4.38
CA VAL A 115 -3.97 8.13 5.84
C VAL A 115 -3.77 9.45 6.57
N ALA A 116 -2.81 10.27 6.15
CA ALA A 116 -2.58 11.60 6.71
C ALA A 116 -3.81 12.51 6.57
N ALA A 117 -4.43 12.54 5.39
CA ALA A 117 -5.63 13.33 5.13
C ALA A 117 -6.81 12.91 6.03
N ARG A 118 -6.92 11.62 6.39
CA ARG A 118 -7.98 11.11 7.25
C ARG A 118 -7.73 11.37 8.74
N LEU A 119 -6.48 11.28 9.19
CA LEU A 119 -6.11 11.51 10.59
C LEU A 119 -5.93 13.00 10.92
N GLY A 120 -5.71 13.86 9.91
CA GLY A 120 -5.50 15.29 10.11
C GLY A 120 -4.35 15.58 11.06
N SER A 121 -4.57 16.41 12.08
CA SER A 121 -3.56 16.72 13.10
C SER A 121 -3.13 15.51 13.95
N GLY A 122 -3.88 14.41 13.90
CA GLY A 122 -3.50 13.14 14.54
C GLY A 122 -2.37 12.40 13.82
N PHE A 123 -2.07 12.75 12.55
CA PHE A 123 -0.91 12.24 11.84
C PHE A 123 0.35 13.03 12.21
N THR A 124 0.77 12.89 13.47
CA THR A 124 1.95 13.56 14.00
C THR A 124 3.24 13.04 13.32
N PRO A 125 4.38 13.74 13.46
CA PRO A 125 5.64 13.27 12.91
C PRO A 125 6.04 11.86 13.38
N ASP A 126 5.80 11.52 14.65
CA ASP A 126 6.12 10.17 15.18
C ASP A 126 5.19 9.09 14.61
N VAL A 127 3.90 9.41 14.44
CA VAL A 127 2.93 8.50 13.80
C VAL A 127 3.31 8.28 12.33
N GLN A 128 3.68 9.34 11.62
CA GLN A 128 4.17 9.24 10.25
C GLN A 128 5.43 8.38 10.17
N ALA A 129 6.41 8.59 11.07
CA ALA A 129 7.65 7.83 11.08
C ALA A 129 7.40 6.33 11.29
N ALA A 130 6.52 5.97 12.23
CA ALA A 130 6.12 4.57 12.46
C ALA A 130 5.44 3.98 11.22
N PHE A 131 4.51 4.71 10.60
CA PHE A 131 3.78 4.26 9.41
C PHE A 131 4.69 4.09 8.18
N GLN A 132 5.59 5.05 7.95
CA GLN A 132 6.57 4.96 6.85
C GLN A 132 7.58 3.84 7.08
N LYS A 133 8.02 3.61 8.31
CA LYS A 133 8.86 2.44 8.65
C LYS A 133 8.11 1.15 8.31
N PHE A 134 6.86 1.00 8.73
CA PHE A 134 6.02 -0.14 8.38
C PHE A 134 5.95 -0.39 6.86
N LEU A 135 5.62 0.64 6.09
CA LEU A 135 5.55 0.51 4.63
C LEU A 135 6.91 0.21 4.00
N ALA A 136 8.00 0.80 4.50
CA ALA A 136 9.35 0.51 4.01
C ALA A 136 9.74 -0.97 4.21
N VAL A 137 9.36 -1.57 5.34
CA VAL A 137 9.60 -3.00 5.59
C VAL A 137 8.76 -3.88 4.66
N VAL A 138 7.50 -3.51 4.43
CA VAL A 138 6.64 -4.21 3.45
C VAL A 138 7.23 -4.12 2.04
N ILE A 139 7.66 -2.94 1.59
CA ILE A 139 8.31 -2.75 0.30
C ILE A 139 9.57 -3.62 0.21
N SER A 140 10.44 -3.57 1.22
CA SER A 140 11.67 -4.39 1.24
C SER A 140 11.38 -5.90 1.14
N ALA A 141 10.27 -6.36 1.71
CA ALA A 141 9.83 -7.75 1.58
C ALA A 141 9.28 -8.04 0.17
N LEU A 142 8.49 -7.14 -0.41
CA LEU A 142 7.93 -7.27 -1.75
C LEU A 142 8.99 -7.23 -2.85
N THR A 143 10.07 -6.49 -2.65
CA THR A 143 11.17 -6.39 -3.62
C THR A 143 12.19 -7.52 -3.51
N LYS A 144 11.96 -8.52 -2.64
CA LYS A 144 13.00 -9.51 -2.33
C LYS A 144 13.34 -10.46 -3.47
N GLN A 145 12.38 -10.79 -4.33
CA GLN A 145 12.52 -11.72 -5.47
C GLN A 145 12.74 -11.00 -6.80
N TYR A 146 13.18 -9.74 -6.75
CA TYR A 146 13.59 -8.98 -7.93
C TYR A 146 15.06 -9.26 -8.23
N HIS A 147 15.40 -9.38 -9.53
CA HIS A 147 16.74 -9.67 -10.03
C HIS A 147 17.40 -8.44 -10.65
#